data_AF-A0A2Y9RQR7-F1
#
_entry.id   AF-A0A2Y9RQR7-F1
#
_cell.length_a   1.000
_cell.length_b   1.000
_cell.length_c   1.000
_cell.angle_alpha   90.00
_cell.angle_beta   90.00
_cell.angle_gamma   90.00
#
_symmetry.space_group_name_H-M   'P 1'
#
loop_
_entity.id
_entity.type
_entity.pdbx_description
1 polymer ?
#
loop_
_entity_poly.entity_id
_entity_poly.type
_entity_poly.pdbx_seq_one_letter_code
_entity_poly.pdbx_strand_id
1 'polypeptide(L)'
;MFYILFLDEDCKKLTSELFAKIDACLNEVRDEIFAKLQPQLRCTLGDMESPVFAFPLLLKIEPHIEKLFLYSFSWNFECSQCGHKYQNRCMKTLVTFTHVVPEWHPLNAAHFGPCNNCNNKSQIRKMVLEKKLA
;
A
#
# COMPACT_ATOMS: atom_id res chain seq x y z
N MET A 1 16.11 2.77 -9.29
CA MET A 1 16.45 4.22 -9.35
C MET A 1 15.72 4.99 -8.24
N PHE A 2 15.93 4.63 -6.96
CA PHE A 2 15.31 5.32 -5.81
C PHE A 2 16.27 5.53 -4.62
N TYR A 3 17.54 5.13 -4.71
CA TYR A 3 18.46 5.13 -3.58
C TYR A 3 19.37 6.37 -3.46
N ILE A 4 19.21 7.40 -4.31
CA ILE A 4 20.23 8.47 -4.42
C ILE A 4 19.84 9.79 -3.71
N LEU A 5 18.69 9.89 -3.05
CA LEU A 5 18.23 11.20 -2.51
C LEU A 5 18.35 11.40 -0.98
N PHE A 6 19.02 10.50 -0.25
CA PHE A 6 19.19 10.63 1.20
C PHE A 6 20.64 10.44 1.67
N LEU A 7 21.60 11.00 0.95
CA LEU A 7 22.98 11.07 1.43
C LEU A 7 23.44 12.52 1.47
N ASP A 8 23.46 13.03 2.70
CA ASP A 8 24.03 14.31 3.10
C ASP A 8 25.51 14.42 2.69
N GLU A 9 26.04 15.63 2.59
CA GLU A 9 27.37 15.94 2.02
C GLU A 9 28.57 15.24 2.67
N ASP A 10 28.38 14.57 3.80
CA ASP A 10 29.37 13.77 4.53
C ASP A 10 29.61 12.38 3.94
N CYS A 11 28.82 11.94 2.94
CA CYS A 11 29.05 10.66 2.23
C CYS A 11 30.20 10.73 1.21
N LYS A 12 31.23 11.54 1.48
CA LYS A 12 32.40 11.67 0.61
C LYS A 12 33.40 10.56 0.93
N LYS A 13 33.30 9.48 0.13
CA LYS A 13 34.16 8.28 -0.02
C LYS A 13 33.62 6.98 0.61
N LEU A 14 32.42 6.58 0.22
CA LEU A 14 32.10 5.16 0.25
C LEU A 14 32.89 4.45 -0.87
N THR A 15 33.70 3.44 -0.54
CA THR A 15 34.47 2.68 -1.54
C THR A 15 33.54 1.85 -2.41
N SER A 16 33.90 1.60 -3.67
CA SER A 16 33.14 0.72 -4.58
C SER A 16 32.91 -0.67 -3.98
N GLU A 17 33.88 -1.17 -3.22
CA GLU A 17 33.77 -2.44 -2.49
C GLU A 17 32.70 -2.40 -1.39
N LEU A 18 32.57 -1.28 -0.67
CA LEU A 18 31.54 -1.13 0.35
C LEU A 18 30.14 -1.05 -0.27
N PHE A 19 29.98 -0.34 -1.40
CA PHE A 19 28.71 -0.37 -2.15
C PHE A 19 28.36 -1.77 -2.63
N ALA A 20 29.33 -2.53 -3.15
CA ALA A 20 29.10 -3.90 -3.59
C ALA A 20 28.66 -4.81 -2.43
N LYS A 21 29.22 -4.64 -1.23
CA LYS A 21 28.81 -5.38 -0.03
C LYS A 21 27.39 -5.02 0.42
N ILE A 22 27.05 -3.73 0.40
CA ILE A 22 25.69 -3.26 0.74
C ILE A 22 24.68 -3.83 -0.26
N ASP A 23 24.99 -3.76 -1.56
CA ASP A 23 24.12 -4.26 -2.61
C ASP A 23 23.93 -5.78 -2.50
N ALA A 24 25.01 -6.53 -2.26
CA ALA A 24 24.93 -7.98 -2.02
C ALA A 24 24.02 -8.31 -0.83
N CYS A 25 24.20 -7.64 0.31
CA CYS A 25 23.38 -7.84 1.50
C CYS A 25 21.89 -7.51 1.25
N LEU A 26 21.59 -6.41 0.56
CA LEU A 26 20.22 -6.06 0.22
C LEU A 26 19.58 -7.04 -0.77
N ASN A 27 20.36 -7.55 -1.73
CA ASN A 27 19.90 -8.59 -2.66
C ASN A 27 19.61 -9.91 -1.93
N GLU A 28 20.46 -10.33 -0.98
CA GLU A 28 20.21 -11.50 -0.13
C GLU A 28 18.90 -11.37 0.64
N VAL A 29 18.69 -10.23 1.33
CA VAL A 29 17.44 -9.96 2.05
C VAL A 29 16.23 -9.98 1.12
N ARG A 30 16.34 -9.36 -0.07
CA ARG A 30 15.27 -9.37 -1.07
C ARG A 30 14.94 -10.79 -1.52
N ASP A 31 15.95 -11.60 -1.79
CA ASP A 31 15.77 -12.95 -2.31
C ASP A 31 15.17 -13.89 -1.24
N GLU A 32 15.52 -13.72 0.04
CA GLU A 32 14.88 -14.42 1.16
C GLU A 32 13.40 -14.04 1.31
N ILE A 33 13.07 -12.75 1.24
CA ILE A 33 11.69 -12.27 1.29
C ILE A 33 10.90 -12.82 0.09
N PHE A 34 11.49 -12.78 -1.11
CA PHE A 34 10.88 -13.32 -2.31
C PHE A 34 10.59 -14.81 -2.18
N ALA A 35 11.55 -15.61 -1.71
CA ALA A 35 11.36 -17.06 -1.51
C ALA A 35 10.18 -17.38 -0.57
N LYS A 36 9.95 -16.56 0.46
CA LYS A 36 8.80 -16.70 1.37
C LYS A 36 7.47 -16.30 0.72
N LEU A 37 7.46 -15.30 -0.15
CA LEU A 37 6.25 -14.78 -0.79
C LEU A 37 5.86 -15.54 -2.06
N GLN A 38 6.83 -16.09 -2.78
CA GLN A 38 6.66 -16.72 -4.10
C GLN A 38 5.55 -17.79 -4.12
N PRO A 39 5.40 -18.68 -3.12
CA PRO A 39 4.33 -19.69 -3.12
C PRO A 39 2.92 -19.09 -3.14
N GLN A 40 2.74 -17.90 -2.57
CA GLN A 40 1.46 -17.19 -2.50
C GLN A 40 1.23 -16.30 -3.72
N LEU A 41 2.29 -15.63 -4.20
CA LEU A 41 2.23 -14.76 -5.37
C LEU A 41 2.11 -15.54 -6.68
N ARG A 42 2.61 -16.79 -6.72
CA ARG A 42 2.65 -17.63 -7.93
C ARG A 42 3.33 -16.91 -9.10
N CYS A 43 4.40 -16.19 -8.80
CA CYS A 43 5.15 -15.40 -9.77
C CYS A 43 6.60 -15.88 -9.91
N THR A 44 7.28 -15.27 -10.86
CA THR A 44 8.66 -15.55 -11.27
C THR A 44 9.47 -14.26 -11.17
N LEU A 45 10.73 -14.36 -10.75
CA LEU A 45 11.59 -13.20 -10.62
C LEU A 45 11.79 -12.55 -12.00
N GLY A 46 11.55 -11.25 -12.10
CA GLY A 46 11.63 -10.50 -13.36
C GLY A 46 10.32 -10.36 -14.11
N ASP A 47 9.29 -11.15 -13.77
CA ASP A 47 7.93 -10.87 -14.20
C ASP A 47 7.32 -9.78 -13.31
N MET A 48 6.79 -8.73 -13.95
CA MET A 48 6.27 -7.54 -13.26
C MET A 48 5.03 -7.91 -12.42
N GLU A 49 5.25 -8.24 -11.16
CA GLU A 49 4.20 -8.24 -10.15
C GLU A 49 4.15 -6.90 -9.42
N SER A 50 2.94 -6.39 -9.23
CA SER A 50 2.74 -5.11 -8.56
C SER A 50 3.06 -5.23 -7.06
N PRO A 51 3.87 -4.30 -6.49
CA PRO A 51 4.10 -4.23 -5.03
C PRO A 51 2.83 -4.17 -4.19
N VAL A 52 1.71 -3.79 -4.83
CA VAL A 52 0.36 -3.73 -4.24
C VAL A 52 -0.08 -5.04 -3.61
N PHE A 53 0.36 -6.19 -4.12
CA PHE A 53 -0.04 -7.50 -3.60
C PHE A 53 1.00 -8.15 -2.69
N ALA A 54 2.29 -7.89 -2.91
CA ALA A 54 3.37 -8.49 -2.14
C ALA A 54 3.36 -8.06 -0.66
N PHE A 55 3.19 -6.77 -0.40
CA PHE A 55 3.25 -6.25 0.96
C PHE A 55 2.11 -6.73 1.88
N PRO A 56 0.82 -6.76 1.45
CA PRO A 56 -0.23 -7.40 2.24
C PRO A 56 0.06 -8.88 2.59
N LEU A 57 0.69 -9.63 1.68
CA LEU A 57 1.05 -11.04 1.94
C LEU A 57 2.20 -11.15 2.95
N LEU A 58 3.18 -10.24 2.88
CA LEU A 58 4.27 -10.18 3.85
C LEU A 58 3.74 -9.92 5.27
N LEU A 59 2.80 -8.99 5.42
CA LEU A 59 2.21 -8.70 6.73
C LEU A 59 1.48 -9.90 7.33
N LYS A 60 0.83 -10.73 6.50
CA LYS A 60 0.17 -11.96 6.99
C LYS A 60 1.15 -13.00 7.53
N ILE A 61 2.39 -13.00 7.04
CA ILE A 61 3.46 -13.88 7.57
C ILE A 61 3.90 -13.39 8.95
N GLU A 62 3.85 -12.07 9.20
CA GLU A 62 4.28 -11.44 10.46
C GLU A 62 3.14 -10.65 11.13
N PRO A 63 2.20 -11.32 11.84
CA PRO A 63 1.01 -10.69 12.42
C PRO A 63 1.29 -9.55 13.41
N HIS A 64 2.46 -9.56 14.06
CA HIS A 64 2.88 -8.49 14.96
C HIS A 64 3.11 -7.18 14.21
N ILE A 65 3.66 -7.25 13.00
CA ILE A 65 3.88 -6.11 12.13
C ILE A 65 2.55 -5.71 11.48
N GLU A 66 1.69 -6.67 11.08
CA GLU A 66 0.38 -6.38 10.49
C GLU A 66 -0.47 -5.43 11.36
N LYS A 67 -0.43 -5.60 12.69
CA LYS A 67 -1.14 -4.74 13.65
C LYS A 67 -0.77 -3.26 13.53
N LEU A 68 0.46 -2.93 13.10
CA LEU A 68 0.90 -1.55 12.88
C LEU A 68 0.18 -0.89 11.69
N PHE A 69 -0.31 -1.70 10.75
CA PHE A 69 -1.04 -1.28 9.56
C PHE A 69 -2.56 -1.44 9.68
N LEU A 70 -3.05 -1.76 10.88
CA LEU A 70 -4.48 -1.88 11.14
C LEU A 70 -5.09 -0.50 11.39
N TYR A 71 -6.06 -0.12 10.55
CA TYR A 71 -6.77 1.15 10.66
C TYR A 71 -8.26 0.92 10.83
N SER A 72 -8.86 1.74 11.69
CA SER A 72 -10.31 1.89 11.79
C SER A 72 -10.72 3.13 11.00
N PHE A 73 -11.71 2.97 10.13
CA PHE A 73 -12.19 4.04 9.27
C PHE A 73 -13.62 3.78 8.82
N SER A 74 -14.26 4.85 8.38
CA SER A 74 -15.60 4.79 7.79
C SER A 74 -15.54 5.09 6.30
N TRP A 75 -16.31 4.35 5.51
CA TRP A 75 -16.64 4.71 4.13
C TRP A 75 -17.87 5.60 4.14
N ASN A 76 -17.74 6.82 3.62
CA ASN A 76 -18.85 7.74 3.38
C ASN A 76 -19.14 7.75 1.87
N PHE A 77 -20.37 7.43 1.51
CA PHE A 77 -20.79 7.35 0.12
C PHE A 77 -22.17 7.96 -0.10
N GLU A 78 -22.29 8.69 -1.20
CA GLU A 78 -23.55 9.17 -1.74
C GLU A 78 -23.49 9.11 -3.27
N CYS A 79 -24.43 8.40 -3.87
CA CYS A 79 -24.49 8.25 -5.32
C CYS A 79 -25.06 9.52 -5.97
N SER A 80 -24.27 10.13 -6.86
CA SER A 80 -24.67 11.29 -7.66
C SER A 80 -25.85 11.05 -8.61
N GLN A 81 -26.17 9.79 -8.91
CA GLN A 81 -27.18 9.41 -9.90
C GLN A 81 -28.51 9.02 -9.26
N CYS A 82 -28.49 8.13 -8.25
CA CYS A 82 -29.72 7.62 -7.62
C CYS A 82 -29.89 8.03 -6.15
N GLY A 83 -29.00 8.88 -5.62
CA GLY A 83 -29.07 9.36 -4.24
C GLY A 83 -28.82 8.30 -3.15
N HIS A 84 -28.52 7.05 -3.52
CA HIS A 84 -28.23 6.00 -2.55
C HIS A 84 -27.03 6.38 -1.69
N LYS A 85 -27.21 6.35 -0.37
CA LYS A 85 -26.17 6.67 0.62
C LYS A 85 -25.86 5.44 1.45
N TYR A 86 -24.60 5.31 1.84
CA TYR A 86 -24.25 4.40 2.93
C TYR A 86 -23.06 4.97 3.70
N GLN A 87 -23.05 4.64 4.98
CA GLN A 87 -21.89 4.82 5.83
C GLN A 87 -21.60 3.49 6.52
N ASN A 88 -20.37 2.99 6.37
CA ASN A 88 -19.98 1.75 7.02
C ASN A 88 -18.60 1.88 7.66
N ARG A 89 -18.53 1.54 8.94
CA ARG A 89 -17.29 1.47 9.71
C ARG A 89 -16.65 0.12 9.49
N CYS A 90 -15.35 0.10 9.25
CA CYS A 90 -14.60 -1.14 9.16
C CYS A 90 -13.20 -0.96 9.73
N MET A 91 -12.62 -2.09 10.11
CA MET A 91 -11.22 -2.19 10.49
C MET A 91 -10.52 -3.08 9.46
N LYS A 92 -9.51 -2.54 8.78
CA LYS A 92 -8.75 -3.27 7.76
C LYS A 92 -7.28 -2.89 7.80
N THR A 93 -6.44 -3.84 7.39
CA THR A 93 -5.04 -3.61 7.09
C THR A 93 -4.95 -2.72 5.84
N LEU A 94 -4.46 -1.49 5.98
CA LEU A 94 -4.28 -0.55 4.87
C LEU A 94 -2.79 -0.40 4.57
N VAL A 95 -2.38 -0.94 3.43
CA VAL A 95 -0.98 -0.91 2.96
C VAL A 95 -0.81 -0.19 1.64
N THR A 96 -1.86 -0.14 0.83
CA THR A 96 -1.88 0.53 -0.47
C THR A 96 -3.28 1.10 -0.73
N PHE A 97 -3.33 2.15 -1.53
CA PHE A 97 -4.57 2.77 -1.98
C PHE A 97 -4.71 2.54 -3.49
N THR A 98 -5.78 1.89 -3.89
CA THR A 98 -6.09 1.62 -5.31
C THR A 98 -7.31 2.40 -5.75
N HIS A 99 -7.45 2.58 -7.07
CA HIS A 99 -8.58 3.30 -7.69
C HIS A 99 -8.78 4.71 -7.11
N VAL A 100 -7.69 5.39 -6.78
CA VAL A 100 -7.72 6.75 -6.25
C VAL A 100 -8.09 7.76 -7.35
N VAL A 101 -8.68 8.89 -6.96
CA VAL A 101 -8.92 10.02 -7.85
C VAL A 101 -7.60 10.76 -8.18
N PRO A 102 -7.50 11.53 -9.28
CA PRO A 102 -6.29 12.28 -9.62
C PRO A 102 -5.84 13.27 -8.52
N GLU A 103 -6.80 13.91 -7.85
CA GLU A 103 -6.60 14.86 -6.76
C GLU A 103 -6.51 14.19 -5.37
N TRP A 104 -6.18 12.90 -5.32
CA TRP A 104 -6.17 12.14 -4.07
C TRP A 104 -5.19 12.72 -3.07
N HIS A 105 -5.66 12.82 -1.83
CA HIS A 105 -4.86 13.25 -0.69
C HIS A 105 -5.25 12.41 0.53
N PRO A 106 -4.35 12.07 1.46
CA PRO A 106 -4.70 11.28 2.65
C PRO A 106 -5.84 11.88 3.49
N LEU A 107 -5.94 13.22 3.55
CA LEU A 107 -7.06 13.92 4.23
C LEU A 107 -8.38 13.93 3.43
N ASN A 108 -8.33 13.62 2.13
CA ASN A 108 -9.47 13.47 1.23
C ASN A 108 -9.30 12.16 0.45
N ALA A 109 -9.24 11.05 1.17
CA ALA A 109 -8.95 9.72 0.63
C ALA A 109 -10.14 9.21 -0.20
N ALA A 110 -10.28 9.76 -1.41
CA ALA A 110 -11.39 9.55 -2.32
C ALA A 110 -11.05 8.50 -3.38
N HIS A 111 -11.95 7.54 -3.56
CA HIS A 111 -11.76 6.40 -4.45
C HIS A 111 -12.91 6.32 -5.44
N PHE A 112 -12.60 5.92 -6.67
CA PHE A 112 -13.62 5.51 -7.63
C PHE A 112 -14.18 4.14 -7.26
N GLY A 113 -15.49 3.97 -7.48
CA GLY A 113 -16.14 2.67 -7.36
C GLY A 113 -17.58 2.70 -7.86
N PRO A 114 -18.22 1.53 -8.01
CA PRO A 114 -19.60 1.44 -8.46
C PRO A 114 -20.59 1.89 -7.37
N CYS A 115 -21.82 2.24 -7.73
CA CYS A 115 -22.92 2.31 -6.77
C CYS A 115 -23.47 0.91 -6.48
N ASN A 116 -23.67 0.56 -5.21
CA ASN A 116 -24.23 -0.76 -4.84
C ASN A 116 -25.71 -0.93 -5.24
N ASN A 117 -26.41 0.16 -5.59
CA ASN A 117 -27.82 0.13 -5.96
C ASN A 117 -28.03 0.20 -7.48
N CYS A 118 -27.48 1.22 -8.15
CA CYS A 118 -27.67 1.43 -9.59
C CYS A 118 -26.48 0.99 -10.47
N ASN A 119 -25.40 0.47 -9.87
CA ASN A 119 -24.19 0.00 -10.53
C ASN A 119 -23.47 1.02 -11.44
N ASN A 120 -23.77 2.32 -11.32
CA ASN A 120 -23.00 3.36 -12.00
C ASN A 120 -21.54 3.30 -11.52
N LYS A 121 -20.58 3.15 -12.44
CA LYS A 121 -19.16 2.86 -12.14
C LYS A 121 -18.32 4.08 -11.76
N SER A 122 -18.81 5.29 -12.03
CA SER A 122 -18.04 6.53 -11.88
C SER A 122 -18.46 7.29 -10.63
N GLN A 123 -18.57 6.60 -9.49
CA GLN A 123 -18.94 7.22 -8.22
C GLN A 123 -17.74 7.37 -7.31
N ILE A 124 -17.77 8.39 -6.46
CA ILE A 124 -16.70 8.69 -5.51
C ILE A 124 -17.12 8.19 -4.13
N ARG A 125 -16.27 7.37 -3.52
CA ARG A 125 -16.37 6.88 -2.14
C ARG A 125 -15.28 7.55 -1.33
N LYS A 126 -15.61 8.15 -0.19
CA LYS A 126 -14.62 8.81 0.68
C LYS A 126 -14.31 7.93 1.88
N MET A 127 -13.03 7.64 2.08
CA MET A 127 -12.53 6.99 3.29
C MET A 127 -12.22 8.08 4.33
N VAL A 128 -12.74 7.92 5.54
CA VAL A 128 -12.46 8.83 6.66
C VAL A 128 -11.82 8.01 7.78
N LEU A 129 -10.53 8.26 8.01
CA LEU A 129 -9.79 7.66 9.12
C LEU A 129 -10.39 8.13 10.44
N GLU A 130 -10.60 7.19 11.34
CA GLU A 130 -10.99 7.54 12.70
C GLU A 130 -9.75 7.96 13.48
N LYS A 131 -9.89 9.01 14.29
CA LYS A 131 -8.82 9.36 15.23
C LYS A 131 -8.60 8.18 16.16
N LYS A 132 -7.37 7.66 16.21
CA LYS A 132 -6.94 6.87 17.36
C LYS A 132 -6.99 7.81 18.56
N LEU A 133 -7.84 7.51 19.54
CA LEU A 133 -7.69 8.06 20.89
C LEU A 133 -6.35 7.53 21.37
N ALA A 134 -5.33 8.39 21.35
CA ALA A 134 -4.04 8.10 21.96
C ALA A 134 -4.18 8.19 23.48
#